data_AF-A0A414NWG1-F1
#
_entry.id   AF-A0A414NWG1-F1
#
_cell.length_a   1.000
_cell.length_b   1.000
_cell.length_c   1.000
_cell.angle_alpha   90.00
_cell.angle_beta   90.00
_cell.angle_gamma   90.00
#
_symmetry.space_group_name_H-M   'P 1'
#
loop_
_entity.id
_entity.type
_entity.pdbx_description
1 polymer ?
#
loop_
_entity_poly.entity_id
_entity_poly.type
_entity_poly.pdbx_seq_one_letter_code
_entity_poly.pdbx_strand_id
1 'polypeptide(L)'
;MIATTKKLTQHDVHKMERKGKVQTEWRGLIKLVDLIDMCFYLKSREWEIVAPQGDELIRARRDGTQITYCWDAEKKHIVCGRHEMALAYCYKTFWHDEW
;
A
#
# COMPACT_ATOMS: atom_id res chain seq x y z
N MET A 1 -4.36 -19.57 45.29
CA MET A 1 -4.25 -18.30 44.55
C MET A 1 -5.38 -18.28 43.52
N ILE A 2 -6.40 -17.46 43.72
CA ILE A 2 -7.54 -17.37 42.79
C ILE A 2 -7.09 -16.45 41.64
N ALA A 3 -6.90 -17.03 40.45
CA ALA A 3 -6.62 -16.25 39.24
C ALA A 3 -7.90 -15.51 38.87
N THR A 4 -7.95 -14.21 39.16
CA THR A 4 -9.06 -13.35 38.76
C THR A 4 -9.06 -13.23 37.24
N THR A 5 -9.96 -13.95 36.57
CA THR A 5 -10.20 -13.81 35.13
C THR A 5 -10.73 -12.40 34.88
N LYS A 6 -9.85 -11.51 34.42
CA LYS A 6 -10.22 -10.14 34.04
C LYS A 6 -11.26 -10.26 32.91
N LYS A 7 -12.51 -9.83 33.16
CA LYS A 7 -13.54 -9.80 32.11
C LYS A 7 -13.05 -8.88 30.99
N LEU A 8 -12.85 -9.45 29.79
CA LEU A 8 -12.51 -8.67 28.61
C LEU A 8 -13.63 -7.68 28.34
N THR A 9 -13.26 -6.40 28.21
CA THR A 9 -14.21 -5.36 27.83
C THR A 9 -14.48 -5.45 26.33
N GLN A 10 -15.61 -4.90 25.87
CA GLN A 10 -15.90 -4.77 24.44
C GLN A 10 -14.78 -4.04 23.68
N HIS A 11 -14.12 -3.07 24.34
CA HIS A 11 -12.96 -2.39 23.79
C HIS A 11 -11.76 -3.34 23.61
N ASP A 12 -11.51 -4.25 24.56
CA ASP A 12 -10.44 -5.25 24.46
C ASP A 12 -10.73 -6.26 23.35
N VAL A 13 -11.98 -6.71 23.21
CA VAL A 13 -12.43 -7.57 22.11
C VAL A 13 -12.22 -6.86 20.77
N HIS A 14 -12.65 -5.61 20.64
CA HIS A 14 -12.48 -4.83 19.42
C HIS A 14 -11.00 -4.53 19.10
N LYS A 15 -10.15 -4.38 20.12
CA LYS A 15 -8.69 -4.22 19.96
C LYS A 15 -8.04 -5.54 19.52
N MET A 16 -8.53 -6.69 20.00
CA MET A 16 -8.10 -8.01 19.56
C MET A 16 -8.55 -8.33 18.12
N GLU A 17 -9.77 -7.98 17.75
CA GLU A 17 -10.28 -8.09 16.38
C GLU A 17 -9.48 -7.23 15.39
N ARG A 18 -9.11 -6.00 15.78
CA ARG A 18 -8.22 -5.15 14.99
C ARG A 18 -6.80 -5.71 14.88
N LYS A 19 -6.29 -6.37 15.93
CA LYS A 19 -4.99 -7.07 15.87
C LYS A 19 -5.03 -8.35 15.01
N GLY A 20 -6.21 -8.94 14.81
CA GLY A 20 -6.40 -10.15 14.00
C GLY A 20 -6.49 -9.91 12.50
N LYS A 21 -6.89 -8.71 12.06
CA LYS A 21 -6.87 -8.34 10.64
C LYS A 21 -5.47 -7.85 10.27
N VAL A 22 -4.63 -8.77 9.76
CA VAL A 22 -3.41 -8.39 9.04
C VAL A 22 -3.83 -7.41 7.95
N GLN A 23 -3.36 -6.16 8.04
CA GLN A 23 -3.57 -5.18 6.97
C GLN A 23 -2.73 -5.63 5.77
N THR A 24 -3.36 -6.41 4.89
CA THR A 24 -2.75 -6.98 3.68
C THR A 24 -2.81 -6.03 2.49
N GLU A 25 -3.68 -5.01 2.56
CA GLU A 25 -3.97 -4.10 1.45
C GLU A 25 -4.04 -2.65 1.95
N TRP A 26 -3.46 -1.76 1.16
CA TRP A 26 -3.51 -0.31 1.35
C TRP A 26 -4.28 0.33 0.21
N ARG A 27 -5.08 1.35 0.51
CA ARG A 27 -6.05 1.94 -0.42
C ARG A 27 -5.85 3.43 -0.54
N GLY A 28 -5.98 3.96 -1.75
CA GLY A 28 -6.04 5.40 -2.01
C GLY A 28 -4.76 6.17 -1.67
N LEU A 29 -3.62 5.46 -1.56
CA LEU A 29 -2.33 6.12 -1.36
C LEU A 29 -1.89 6.86 -2.61
N ILE A 30 -2.12 6.33 -3.80
CA ILE A 30 -1.90 7.03 -5.07
C ILE A 30 -3.26 7.28 -5.71
N LYS A 31 -3.49 8.44 -6.31
CA LYS A 31 -4.69 8.75 -7.09
C LYS A 31 -4.42 8.51 -8.59
N LEU A 32 -5.48 8.42 -9.39
CA LEU A 32 -5.36 8.29 -10.85
C LEU A 32 -4.53 9.43 -11.47
N VAL A 33 -4.64 10.65 -10.93
CA VAL A 33 -3.88 11.82 -11.38
C VAL A 33 -2.38 11.71 -11.10
N ASP A 34 -1.98 10.88 -10.13
CA ASP A 34 -0.59 10.73 -9.71
C ASP A 34 0.14 9.63 -10.51
N LEU A 35 -0.54 8.90 -11.40
CA LEU A 35 -0.01 7.68 -12.04
C LEU A 35 1.26 7.94 -12.87
N ILE A 36 1.24 9.00 -13.67
CA ILE A 36 2.36 9.35 -14.55
C ILE A 36 3.58 9.78 -13.72
N ASP A 37 3.35 10.62 -12.73
CA ASP A 37 4.38 11.12 -11.82
C ASP A 37 4.97 9.99 -10.97
N MET A 38 4.13 9.08 -10.49
CA MET A 38 4.58 7.88 -9.78
C MET A 38 5.46 6.99 -10.68
N CYS A 39 5.11 6.82 -11.96
CA CYS A 39 5.95 6.10 -12.91
C CYS A 39 7.31 6.79 -13.11
N PHE A 40 7.35 8.13 -13.18
CA PHE A 40 8.62 8.86 -13.26
C PHE A 40 9.45 8.75 -11.98
N TYR A 41 8.81 8.85 -10.81
CA TYR A 41 9.44 8.64 -9.51
C TYR A 41 10.09 7.26 -9.37
N LEU A 42 9.41 6.23 -9.88
CA LEU A 42 9.94 4.87 -9.90
C LEU A 42 11.14 4.76 -10.84
N LYS A 43 11.03 5.31 -12.07
CA LYS A 43 12.13 5.33 -13.03
C LYS A 43 13.37 6.05 -12.51
N SER A 44 13.22 7.17 -11.80
CA SER A 44 14.37 7.88 -11.22
C SER A 44 15.08 7.11 -10.12
N ARG A 45 14.45 6.03 -9.60
CA ARG A 45 14.99 5.10 -8.60
C ARG A 45 15.28 3.73 -9.20
N GLU A 46 15.56 3.70 -10.50
CA GLU A 46 16.03 2.52 -11.25
C GLU A 46 15.02 1.37 -11.29
N TRP A 47 13.73 1.67 -11.07
CA TRP A 47 12.68 0.69 -11.35
C TRP A 47 12.39 0.65 -12.84
N GLU A 48 12.36 -0.57 -13.39
CA GLU A 48 11.91 -0.82 -14.75
C GLU A 48 10.38 -0.88 -14.78
N ILE A 49 9.74 0.04 -15.50
CA ILE A 49 8.30 -0.01 -15.75
C ILE A 49 8.03 -1.06 -16.84
N VAL A 50 7.21 -2.04 -16.50
CA VAL A 50 6.81 -3.13 -17.40
C VAL A 50 5.33 -3.01 -17.73
N ALA A 51 4.90 -3.67 -18.81
CA ALA A 51 3.50 -3.67 -19.21
C ALA A 51 2.59 -4.20 -18.06
N PRO A 52 1.59 -3.42 -17.61
CA PRO A 52 0.61 -3.88 -16.64
C PRO A 52 -0.25 -5.03 -17.19
N GLN A 53 -0.79 -5.86 -16.31
CA GLN A 53 -1.67 -6.98 -16.63
C GLN A 53 -3.00 -6.87 -15.86
N GLY A 54 -4.11 -7.21 -16.52
CA GLY A 54 -5.42 -7.23 -15.87
C GLY A 54 -5.86 -5.86 -15.36
N ASP A 55 -6.02 -5.74 -14.04
CA ASP A 55 -6.41 -4.52 -13.32
C ASP A 55 -5.23 -3.70 -12.79
N GLU A 56 -3.99 -4.11 -13.09
CA GLU A 56 -2.79 -3.37 -12.77
C GLU A 56 -2.78 -2.03 -13.53
N LEU A 57 -2.55 -0.94 -12.80
CA LEU A 57 -2.29 0.40 -13.35
C LEU A 57 -0.79 0.65 -13.51
N ILE A 58 0.01 0.16 -12.56
CA ILE A 58 1.47 0.25 -12.57
C ILE A 58 2.02 -1.12 -12.23
N ARG A 59 2.99 -1.57 -13.02
CA ARG A 59 3.83 -2.73 -12.73
C ARG A 59 5.28 -2.34 -12.94
N ALA A 60 6.12 -2.59 -11.93
CA ALA A 60 7.53 -2.27 -12.02
C ALA A 60 8.40 -3.36 -11.40
N ARG A 61 9.65 -3.48 -11.88
CA ARG A 61 10.62 -4.48 -11.41
C ARG A 61 11.96 -3.83 -11.07
N ARG A 62 12.63 -4.36 -10.05
CA ARG A 62 14.01 -4.00 -9.67
C ARG A 62 14.63 -5.11 -8.84
N ASP A 63 15.83 -5.56 -9.19
CA ASP A 63 16.60 -6.56 -8.44
C ASP A 63 15.81 -7.82 -8.03
N GLY A 64 15.02 -8.37 -8.95
CA GLY A 64 14.16 -9.53 -8.70
C GLY A 64 12.90 -9.24 -7.87
N THR A 65 12.71 -8.01 -7.40
CA THR A 65 11.48 -7.53 -6.76
C THR A 65 10.51 -7.00 -7.81
N GLN A 66 9.22 -7.31 -7.66
CA GLN A 66 8.15 -6.73 -8.46
C GLN A 66 7.18 -6.00 -7.54
N ILE A 67 6.70 -4.84 -7.98
CA ILE A 67 5.64 -4.08 -7.33
C ILE A 67 4.46 -3.87 -8.27
N THR A 68 3.25 -3.79 -7.68
CA THR A 68 2.02 -3.53 -8.42
C THR A 68 1.09 -2.55 -7.70
N TYR A 69 0.50 -1.65 -8.47
CA TYR A 69 -0.65 -0.83 -8.05
C TYR A 69 -1.83 -1.20 -8.94
N CYS A 70 -2.94 -1.65 -8.34
CA CYS A 70 -4.13 -2.11 -9.05
C CYS A 70 -5.32 -1.16 -8.85
N TRP A 71 -6.21 -1.07 -9.83
CA TRP A 71 -7.50 -0.40 -9.65
C TRP A 71 -8.52 -1.36 -9.04
N ASP A 72 -9.03 -1.04 -7.86
CA ASP A 72 -10.17 -1.75 -7.29
C ASP A 72 -11.47 -1.01 -7.66
N ALA A 73 -12.26 -1.63 -8.54
CA ALA A 73 -13.51 -1.06 -9.04
C ALA A 73 -14.62 -0.97 -7.97
N GLU A 74 -14.67 -1.90 -7.03
CA GLU A 74 -15.67 -1.91 -5.96
C GLU A 74 -15.40 -0.77 -4.97
N LYS A 75 -14.13 -0.62 -4.59
CA LYS A 75 -13.68 0.39 -3.63
C LYS A 75 -13.46 1.74 -4.27
N LYS A 76 -13.38 1.81 -5.61
CA LYS A 76 -13.08 3.01 -6.41
C LYS A 76 -11.76 3.66 -5.98
N HIS A 77 -10.76 2.84 -5.67
CA HIS A 77 -9.45 3.27 -5.20
C HIS A 77 -8.34 2.45 -5.84
N ILE A 78 -7.17 3.05 -5.98
CA ILE A 78 -5.93 2.30 -6.23
C ILE A 78 -5.58 1.53 -4.96
N VAL A 79 -5.28 0.25 -5.10
CA VAL A 79 -4.88 -0.64 -4.01
C VAL A 79 -3.48 -1.18 -4.24
N CYS A 80 -2.77 -1.48 -3.15
CA CYS A 80 -1.41 -1.98 -3.19
C CYS A 80 -1.02 -2.75 -1.93
N GLY A 81 0.07 -3.52 -2.03
CA GLY A 81 0.68 -4.25 -0.93
C GLY A 81 1.52 -3.37 -0.01
N ARG A 82 2.20 -3.99 0.96
CA ARG A 82 3.00 -3.27 1.98
C ARG A 82 4.24 -2.60 1.39
N HIS A 83 4.92 -3.24 0.43
CA HIS A 83 6.14 -2.69 -0.15
C HIS A 83 5.84 -1.47 -1.02
N GLU A 84 4.72 -1.55 -1.75
CA GLU A 84 4.17 -0.49 -2.57
C GLU A 84 3.65 0.67 -1.74
N MET A 85 3.04 0.38 -0.60
CA MET A 85 2.68 1.42 0.37
C MET A 85 3.92 2.22 0.79
N ALA A 86 5.04 1.57 1.11
CA ALA A 86 6.25 2.29 1.52
C ALA A 86 6.77 3.21 0.41
N LEU A 87 6.77 2.74 -0.84
CA LEU A 87 7.14 3.54 -2.00
C LEU A 87 6.17 4.71 -2.23
N ALA A 88 4.87 4.49 -2.06
CA ALA A 88 3.86 5.53 -2.21
C ALA A 88 4.01 6.64 -1.14
N TYR A 89 4.40 6.30 0.09
CA TYR A 89 4.74 7.30 1.09
C TYR A 89 6.00 8.07 0.71
N CYS A 90 7.08 7.40 0.31
CA CYS A 90 8.30 8.08 -0.12
C CYS A 90 8.06 8.98 -1.34
N TYR A 91 7.20 8.57 -2.28
CA TYR A 91 6.75 9.42 -3.38
C TYR A 91 6.07 10.69 -2.86
N LYS A 92 5.05 10.55 -2.00
CA LYS A 92 4.34 11.72 -1.46
C LYS A 92 5.20 12.68 -0.66
N THR A 93 6.21 12.15 0.03
CA THR A 93 7.08 12.98 0.85
C THR A 93 8.16 13.65 0.02
N PHE A 94 8.78 12.95 -0.92
CA PHE A 94 10.04 13.40 -1.52
C PHE A 94 9.97 13.72 -3.02
N TRP A 95 8.85 13.46 -3.71
CA TRP A 95 8.78 13.66 -5.16
C TRP A 95 8.86 15.13 -5.58
N HIS A 96 8.35 16.05 -4.76
CA HIS A 96 8.37 17.48 -5.03
C HIS A 96 9.48 18.23 -4.27
N ASP A 97 10.27 17.54 -3.45
CA ASP A 97 11.35 18.16 -2.66
C ASP A 97 12.63 18.41 -3.50
N GLU A 98 12.69 17.92 -4.74
CA GLU A 98 13.85 18.06 -5.63
C GLU A 98 13.76 19.25 -6.62
N TRP A 99 13.00 20.31 -6.32
CA TRP A 99 12.97 21.54 -7.14
C TRP A 99 13.12 22.82 -6.31
#